data_AF-A0A815XET5-F1
#
_entry.id   AF-A0A815XET5-F1
#
_cell.length_a   1.000
_cell.length_b   1.000
_cell.length_c   1.000
_cell.angle_alpha   90.00
_cell.angle_beta   90.00
_cell.angle_gamma   90.00
#
_symmetry.space_group_name_H-M   'P 1'
#
loop_
_entity.id
_entity.type
_entity.pdbx_description
1 polymer ?
#
loop_
_entity_poly.entity_id
_entity_poly.type
_entity_poly.pdbx_seq_one_letter_code
_entity_poly.pdbx_strand_id
1 'polypeptide(L)'
;MIAIKWMDKREVYMLSTIHDSRMIAIDKIDRNTGKQIMKPVCVQNYNENMGAIDLVDMQSSFTECIRRTIKWYKKFFFHMVDMASINAFYLYKTQNSKNLQLKEFRLQLIKNVISKYGNQKRISIGRPPTDSPLRLSATHFPSLVSPTASKTAAQRKCH
;
A
#
# COMPACT_ATOMS: atom_id res chain seq x y z
N MET A 1 -14.42 35.13 3.84
CA MET A 1 -13.57 34.24 4.68
C MET A 1 -14.02 34.39 6.11
N ILE A 2 -14.27 33.27 6.80
CA ILE A 2 -14.72 33.25 8.20
C ILE A 2 -13.75 32.42 9.05
N ALA A 3 -13.61 32.83 10.31
CA ALA A 3 -12.94 32.07 11.34
C ALA A 3 -13.99 31.66 12.38
N ILE A 4 -14.14 30.34 12.60
CA ILE A 4 -15.10 29.79 13.55
C ILE A 4 -14.31 29.16 14.70
N LYS A 5 -14.69 29.52 15.92
CA LYS A 5 -14.34 28.79 17.13
C LYS A 5 -15.58 28.01 17.59
N TRP A 6 -15.48 26.70 17.65
CA TRP A 6 -16.54 25.81 18.12
C TRP A 6 -16.05 24.96 19.29
N MET A 7 -16.91 24.79 20.30
CA MET A 7 -16.61 23.99 21.48
C MET A 7 -17.33 22.65 21.41
N ASP A 8 -16.55 21.57 21.33
CA ASP A 8 -17.02 20.20 21.58
C ASP A 8 -16.49 19.77 22.97
N LYS A 9 -15.82 18.62 23.08
CA LYS A 9 -14.97 18.26 24.24
C LYS A 9 -13.75 19.18 24.41
N ARG A 10 -13.29 19.77 23.30
CA ARG A 10 -12.16 20.70 23.23
C ARG A 10 -12.49 21.79 22.22
N GLU A 11 -11.74 22.88 22.26
CA GLU A 11 -11.90 23.96 21.30
C GLU A 11 -11.43 23.52 19.91
N VAL A 12 -12.25 23.77 18.90
CA VAL A 12 -11.98 23.51 17.48
C VAL A 12 -12.01 24.84 16.75
N TYR A 13 -10.91 25.14 16.05
CA TYR A 13 -10.76 26.34 15.24
C TYR A 13 -10.80 25.97 13.77
N MET A 14 -11.67 26.62 13.00
CA MET A 14 -11.83 26.38 11.57
C MET A 14 -11.71 27.70 10.80
N LEU A 15 -10.98 27.64 9.69
CA LEU A 15 -10.96 28.70 8.68
C LEU A 15 -11.70 28.21 7.45
N SER A 16 -12.58 29.03 6.90
CA SER A 16 -13.37 28.68 5.73
C SER A 16 -13.59 29.87 4.82
N THR A 17 -13.49 29.65 3.51
CA THR A 17 -13.79 30.65 2.48
C THR A 17 -15.17 30.46 1.85
N ILE A 18 -15.78 29.27 2.00
CA ILE A 18 -17.00 28.87 1.28
C ILE A 18 -18.23 28.66 2.18
N HIS A 19 -18.02 28.54 3.50
CA HIS A 19 -19.08 28.23 4.46
C HIS A 19 -19.49 29.47 5.25
N ASP A 20 -20.71 29.47 5.77
CA ASP A 20 -21.22 30.45 6.74
C ASP A 20 -21.07 29.95 8.18
N SER A 21 -21.37 30.79 9.17
CA SER A 21 -21.40 30.45 10.60
C SER A 21 -22.63 29.61 11.02
N ARG A 22 -23.32 28.99 10.06
CA ARG A 22 -24.53 28.20 10.31
C ARG A 22 -24.21 26.93 11.09
N MET A 23 -25.09 26.59 12.02
CA MET A 23 -25.04 25.35 12.81
C MET A 23 -26.11 24.40 12.29
N ILE A 24 -25.77 23.12 12.14
CA ILE A 24 -26.68 22.06 11.73
C ILE A 24 -26.81 21.02 12.82
N ALA A 25 -28.02 20.49 12.98
CA ALA A 25 -28.27 19.32 13.81
C ALA A 25 -27.75 18.09 13.07
N ILE A 26 -27.00 17.26 13.77
CA ILE A 26 -26.57 15.95 13.27
C ILE A 26 -27.55 14.90 13.79
N ASP A 27 -27.70 13.81 13.04
CA ASP A 27 -28.40 12.58 13.45
C ASP A 27 -27.66 11.82 14.57
N LYS A 28 -27.21 12.53 15.59
CA LYS A 28 -26.60 12.00 16.81
C LYS A 28 -27.15 12.76 18.01
N ILE A 29 -27.60 11.99 18.99
CA ILE A 29 -28.09 12.49 20.26
C ILE A 29 -26.94 12.44 21.26
N ASP A 30 -26.74 13.53 21.98
CA ASP A 30 -25.83 13.54 23.11
C ASP A 30 -26.40 12.67 24.23
N ARG A 31 -25.62 11.68 24.66
CA ARG A 31 -26.02 10.71 25.69
C ARG A 31 -26.24 11.34 27.06
N ASN A 32 -25.58 12.46 27.34
CA ASN A 32 -25.66 13.12 28.64
C ASN A 32 -26.86 14.07 28.72
N THR A 33 -27.12 14.82 27.65
CA THR A 33 -28.17 15.84 27.63
C THR A 33 -29.46 15.40 26.94
N GLY A 34 -29.45 14.29 26.20
CA GLY A 34 -30.59 13.79 25.43
C GLY A 34 -30.97 14.67 24.24
N LYS A 35 -30.16 15.70 23.92
CA LYS A 35 -30.42 16.66 22.84
C LYS A 35 -29.66 16.28 21.57
N GLN A 36 -30.16 16.72 20.41
CA GLN A 36 -29.41 16.62 19.17
C GLN A 36 -28.12 17.44 19.22
N ILE A 37 -27.04 16.86 18.72
CA ILE A 37 -25.74 17.51 18.67
C ILE A 37 -25.73 18.51 17.52
N MET A 38 -25.44 19.77 17.83
CA MET A 38 -25.27 20.85 16.85
C MET A 38 -23.80 21.01 16.50
N LYS A 39 -23.46 21.06 15.20
CA LYS A 39 -22.10 21.37 14.73
C LYS A 39 -22.12 22.43 13.63
N PRO A 40 -21.04 23.22 13.48
CA PRO A 40 -20.92 24.13 12.35
C PRO A 40 -20.92 23.34 11.03
N VAL A 41 -21.57 23.86 10.00
CA VAL A 41 -21.59 23.24 8.65
C VAL A 41 -20.16 22.97 8.16
N CYS A 42 -19.24 23.90 8.38
CA CYS A 42 -17.85 23.75 7.95
C CYS A 42 -17.14 22.55 8.63
N VAL A 43 -17.47 22.25 9.89
CA VAL A 43 -16.88 21.12 10.64
C VAL A 43 -17.46 19.81 10.14
N GLN A 44 -18.76 19.77 9.85
CA GLN A 44 -19.40 18.58 9.30
C GLN A 44 -18.81 18.23 7.93
N ASN A 45 -18.78 19.19 7.00
CA ASN A 45 -18.24 19.00 5.66
C ASN A 45 -16.75 18.60 5.72
N TYR A 46 -15.97 19.21 6.60
CA TYR A 46 -14.58 18.82 6.81
C TYR A 46 -14.46 17.35 7.22
N ASN A 47 -15.24 16.90 8.20
CA ASN A 47 -15.19 15.52 8.68
C ASN A 47 -15.66 14.51 7.63
N GLU A 48 -16.67 14.85 6.82
CA GLU A 48 -17.13 14.01 5.71
C GLU A 48 -16.04 13.82 4.66
N ASN A 49 -15.37 14.90 4.27
CA ASN A 49 -14.30 14.86 3.28
C ASN A 49 -13.01 14.20 3.82
N MET A 50 -12.60 14.52 5.04
CA MET A 50 -11.41 13.92 5.65
C MET A 50 -11.62 12.43 5.94
N GLY A 51 -12.83 12.02 6.34
CA GLY A 51 -13.14 10.61 6.55
C GLY A 51 -12.96 9.76 5.28
N ALA A 52 -13.22 10.33 4.09
CA ALA A 52 -12.97 9.64 2.83
C ALA A 52 -11.47 9.39 2.59
N ILE A 53 -10.61 10.34 2.96
CA ILE A 53 -9.14 10.22 2.84
C ILE A 53 -8.63 9.13 3.78
N ASP A 54 -9.05 9.16 5.05
CA ASP A 54 -8.68 8.15 6.05
C ASP A 54 -9.08 6.74 5.61
N LEU A 55 -10.25 6.59 4.96
CA LEU A 55 -10.70 5.31 4.43
C LEU A 55 -9.81 4.80 3.29
N VAL A 56 -9.36 5.68 2.40
CA VAL A 56 -8.43 5.32 1.31
C VAL A 56 -7.05 4.96 1.87
N ASP A 57 -6.55 5.70 2.85
CA ASP A 57 -5.27 5.41 3.52
C ASP A 57 -5.34 4.08 4.28
N MET A 58 -6.45 3.81 4.95
CA MET A 58 -6.70 2.53 5.62
C MET A 58 -6.74 1.37 4.62
N GLN A 59 -7.49 1.51 3.52
CA GLN A 59 -7.56 0.49 2.47
C GLN A 59 -6.19 0.23 1.83
N SER A 60 -5.43 1.29 1.58
CA SER A 60 -4.06 1.21 1.07
C SER A 60 -3.18 0.44 2.05
N SER A 61 -3.21 0.78 3.34
CA SER A 61 -2.43 0.10 4.39
C SER A 61 -2.71 -1.39 4.50
N PHE A 62 -3.97 -1.82 4.38
CA PHE A 62 -4.32 -3.26 4.38
C PHE A 62 -3.85 -4.00 3.13
N THR A 63 -3.61 -3.27 2.05
CA THR A 63 -3.30 -3.81 0.73
C THR A 63 -1.85 -3.61 0.32
N GLU A 64 -1.04 -2.96 1.15
CA GLU A 64 0.37 -2.67 0.94
C GLU A 64 1.15 -3.96 0.69
N CYS A 65 1.60 -4.15 -0.55
CA CYS A 65 2.46 -5.26 -0.94
C CYS A 65 3.93 -5.02 -0.53
N ILE A 66 4.16 -4.17 0.48
CA ILE A 66 5.49 -3.65 0.81
C ILE A 66 6.32 -4.74 1.48
N ARG A 67 7.20 -5.35 0.68
CA ARG A 67 8.27 -6.22 1.19
C ARG A 67 9.40 -5.36 1.77
N ARG A 68 9.99 -5.78 2.89
CA ARG A 68 11.18 -5.13 3.46
C ARG A 68 12.27 -5.03 2.38
N THR A 69 12.66 -3.81 2.03
CA THR A 69 13.67 -3.55 1.01
C THR A 69 14.56 -2.39 1.43
N ILE A 70 15.87 -2.52 1.20
CA ILE A 70 16.87 -1.47 1.50
C ILE A 70 16.77 -0.31 0.49
N LYS A 71 16.23 -0.57 -0.71
CA LYS A 71 16.20 0.41 -1.81
C LYS A 71 14.86 1.16 -1.84
N TRP A 72 14.86 2.44 -1.46
CA TRP A 72 13.64 3.26 -1.31
C TRP A 72 12.75 3.31 -2.57
N TYR A 73 13.34 3.37 -3.77
CA TYR A 73 12.58 3.46 -5.03
C TYR A 73 11.71 2.24 -5.29
N LYS A 74 12.10 1.06 -4.78
CA LYS A 74 11.28 -0.15 -4.89
C LYS A 74 9.99 -0.02 -4.08
N LYS A 75 10.07 0.59 -2.89
CA LYS A 75 8.90 0.88 -2.05
C LYS A 75 7.92 1.80 -2.79
N PHE A 76 8.44 2.86 -3.40
CA PHE A 76 7.64 3.80 -4.21
C PHE A 76 6.98 3.10 -5.40
N PHE A 77 7.71 2.27 -6.13
CA PHE A 77 7.16 1.50 -7.25
C PHE A 77 5.99 0.58 -6.83
N PHE A 78 6.14 -0.19 -5.75
CA PHE A 78 5.07 -1.06 -5.27
C PHE A 78 3.85 -0.26 -4.80
N HIS A 79 4.07 0.88 -4.14
CA HIS A 79 2.97 1.77 -3.76
C HIS A 79 2.20 2.30 -4.97
N MET A 80 2.89 2.68 -6.06
CA MET A 80 2.22 3.08 -7.30
C MET A 80 1.38 1.95 -7.91
N VAL A 81 1.86 0.70 -7.87
CA VAL A 81 1.11 -0.47 -8.35
C VAL A 81 -0.14 -0.72 -7.51
N ASP A 82 -0.02 -0.59 -6.19
CA ASP A 82 -1.16 -0.72 -5.27
C ASP A 82 -2.21 0.37 -5.53
N MET A 83 -1.79 1.63 -5.65
CA MET A 83 -2.66 2.76 -6.00
C MET A 83 -3.34 2.57 -7.36
N ALA A 84 -2.60 2.14 -8.38
CA ALA A 84 -3.16 1.86 -9.71
C ALA A 84 -4.22 0.74 -9.66
N SER A 85 -4.00 -0.28 -8.83
CA SER A 85 -4.95 -1.39 -8.64
C SER A 85 -6.24 -0.93 -7.97
N ILE A 86 -6.14 -0.06 -6.95
CA ILE A 86 -7.30 0.53 -6.27
C ILE A 86 -8.08 1.43 -7.23
N ASN A 87 -7.40 2.29 -8.00
CA ASN A 87 -8.04 3.15 -8.99
C ASN A 87 -8.77 2.34 -10.07
N ALA A 88 -8.15 1.28 -10.58
CA ALA A 88 -8.78 0.36 -11.53
C ALA A 88 -10.03 -0.32 -10.95
N PHE A 89 -10.03 -0.66 -9.66
CA PHE A 89 -11.21 -1.21 -8.98
C PHE A 89 -12.37 -0.20 -8.93
N TYR A 90 -12.09 1.06 -8.57
CA TYR A 90 -13.13 2.08 -8.55
C TYR A 90 -13.70 2.36 -9.95
N LEU A 91 -12.85 2.40 -10.98
CA LEU A 91 -13.30 2.49 -12.38
C LEU A 91 -14.14 1.28 -12.81
N TYR A 92 -13.75 0.07 -12.40
CA TYR A 92 -14.54 -1.12 -12.66
C TYR A 92 -15.92 -1.04 -12.00
N LYS A 93 -15.99 -0.54 -10.76
CA LYS A 93 -17.22 -0.39 -9.99
C LYS A 93 -18.15 0.69 -10.56
N THR A 94 -17.62 1.75 -11.17
CA THR A 94 -18.47 2.77 -11.83
C THR A 94 -19.09 2.23 -13.11
N GLN A 95 -18.38 1.38 -13.86
CA GLN A 95 -18.90 0.78 -15.09
C GLN A 95 -19.77 -0.48 -14.87
N ASN A 96 -19.50 -1.23 -13.81
CA ASN A 96 -20.20 -2.48 -13.51
C ASN A 96 -20.97 -2.32 -12.21
N SER A 97 -22.31 -2.39 -12.26
CA SER A 97 -23.18 -2.34 -11.07
C SER A 97 -23.07 -3.55 -10.14
N LYS A 98 -22.02 -4.38 -10.28
CA LYS A 98 -21.78 -5.56 -9.46
C LYS A 98 -21.10 -5.16 -8.16
N ASN A 99 -21.64 -5.63 -7.04
CA ASN A 99 -21.02 -5.50 -5.72
C ASN A 99 -19.84 -6.48 -5.58
N LEU A 100 -18.72 -6.18 -6.26
CA LEU A 100 -17.47 -6.91 -6.10
C LEU A 100 -16.66 -6.27 -4.96
N GLN A 101 -16.17 -7.10 -4.02
CA GLN A 101 -15.25 -6.63 -2.98
C GLN A 101 -13.85 -6.43 -3.57
N LEU A 102 -13.09 -5.44 -3.07
CA LEU A 102 -11.73 -5.12 -3.53
C LEU A 102 -10.80 -6.35 -3.53
N LYS A 103 -10.91 -7.22 -2.51
CA LYS A 103 -10.10 -8.45 -2.41
C LYS A 103 -10.32 -9.40 -3.59
N GLU A 104 -11.58 -9.54 -4.02
CA GLU A 104 -11.96 -10.46 -5.09
C GLU A 104 -11.51 -9.91 -6.43
N PHE A 105 -11.69 -8.59 -6.63
CA PHE A 105 -11.14 -7.89 -7.78
C PHE A 105 -9.63 -8.09 -7.91
N ARG A 106 -8.87 -7.90 -6.82
CA ARG A 106 -7.41 -8.11 -6.83
C ARG A 106 -7.06 -9.57 -7.15
N LEU A 107 -7.77 -10.54 -6.60
CA LEU A 107 -7.54 -11.96 -6.89
C LEU A 107 -7.76 -12.27 -8.37
N GLN A 108 -8.83 -11.73 -8.97
CA GLN A 108 -9.10 -11.87 -10.40
C GLN A 108 -8.03 -11.19 -11.25
N LEU A 109 -7.59 -9.99 -10.87
CA LEU A 109 -6.51 -9.28 -11.53
C LEU A 109 -5.20 -10.09 -11.51
N ILE A 110 -4.84 -10.65 -10.35
CA ILE A 110 -3.65 -11.51 -10.20
C ILE A 110 -3.76 -12.73 -11.11
N LYS A 111 -4.90 -13.44 -11.08
CA LYS A 111 -5.15 -14.61 -11.94
C LYS A 111 -4.99 -14.25 -13.43
N ASN A 112 -5.55 -13.13 -13.85
CA ASN A 112 -5.48 -12.67 -15.25
C ASN A 112 -4.06 -12.31 -15.66
N VAL A 113 -3.30 -11.62 -14.80
CA VAL A 113 -1.89 -11.28 -15.05
C VAL A 113 -1.04 -12.56 -15.15
N ILE A 114 -1.20 -13.50 -14.23
CA ILE A 114 -0.46 -14.78 -14.26
C ILE A 114 -0.83 -15.59 -15.51
N SER A 115 -2.11 -15.68 -15.85
CA SER A 115 -2.56 -16.40 -17.06
C SER A 115 -1.97 -15.79 -18.33
N LYS A 116 -1.94 -14.45 -18.43
CA LYS A 116 -1.46 -13.74 -19.62
C LYS A 116 0.07 -13.75 -19.77
N TYR A 117 0.81 -13.63 -18.67
CA TYR A 117 2.27 -13.44 -18.71
C TYR A 117 3.08 -14.57 -18.07
N GLY A 118 2.46 -15.51 -17.34
CA GLY A 118 3.14 -16.58 -16.61
C GLY A 118 3.79 -17.65 -17.50
N ASN A 119 3.31 -17.79 -18.73
CA ASN A 119 3.83 -18.76 -19.71
C ASN A 119 4.89 -18.18 -20.66
N GLN A 120 5.40 -16.97 -20.40
CA GLN A 120 6.54 -16.48 -21.15
C GLN A 120 7.73 -17.38 -20.85
N LYS A 121 8.09 -18.24 -21.82
CA LYS A 121 9.36 -18.97 -21.79
C LYS A 121 10.44 -17.93 -21.52
N ARG A 122 11.04 -17.97 -20.32
CA ARG A 122 12.26 -17.20 -20.08
C ARG A 122 13.21 -17.62 -21.18
N ILE A 123 13.51 -16.71 -22.09
CA ILE A 123 14.64 -16.91 -23.00
C ILE A 123 15.82 -17.03 -22.05
N SER A 124 16.33 -18.25 -21.91
CA SER A 124 17.54 -18.53 -21.16
C SER A 124 18.66 -17.82 -21.90
N ILE A 125 18.86 -16.52 -21.61
CA ILE A 125 20.05 -15.79 -21.99
C ILE A 125 21.12 -16.22 -20.99
N GLY A 126 21.60 -17.45 -21.17
CA GLY A 126 22.46 -18.15 -20.23
C GLY A 126 22.84 -19.51 -20.78
N ARG A 127 24.08 -19.94 -20.48
CA ARG A 127 24.62 -21.24 -20.86
C ARG A 127 23.70 -22.35 -20.35
N PRO A 128 23.34 -23.36 -21.17
CA PRO A 128 22.50 -24.46 -20.71
C PRO A 128 23.10 -25.10 -19.45
N PRO A 129 22.28 -25.47 -18.45
CA PRO A 129 22.77 -26.11 -17.26
C PRO A 129 23.39 -27.45 -17.68
N THR A 130 24.65 -27.66 -17.35
CA THR A 130 25.29 -28.97 -17.50
C THR A 130 24.57 -29.91 -16.54
N ASP A 131 23.85 -30.88 -17.08
CA ASP A 131 23.05 -31.86 -16.35
C ASP A 131 23.97 -32.95 -15.76
N SER A 132 25.00 -32.52 -15.03
CA SER A 132 25.90 -33.43 -14.35
C SER A 132 25.27 -33.84 -13.01
N PRO A 133 25.07 -35.14 -12.75
CA PRO A 133 24.53 -35.62 -11.48
C PRO A 133 25.41 -35.25 -10.27
N LEU A 134 26.67 -34.85 -10.50
CA LEU A 134 27.57 -34.32 -9.46
C LEU A 134 27.09 -32.98 -8.86
N ARG A 135 26.16 -32.28 -9.50
CA ARG A 135 25.61 -31.01 -8.99
C ARG A 135 24.87 -31.17 -7.66
N LEU A 136 24.25 -32.32 -7.41
CA LEU A 136 23.47 -32.59 -6.20
C LEU A 136 24.31 -33.14 -5.04
N SER A 137 25.50 -33.68 -5.36
CA SER A 137 26.46 -34.21 -4.37
C SER A 137 27.62 -33.26 -4.08
N ALA A 138 27.77 -32.18 -4.85
CA ALA A 138 28.76 -31.14 -4.60
C ALA A 138 28.37 -30.35 -3.34
N THR A 139 28.80 -30.88 -2.20
CA THR A 139 28.96 -30.11 -0.97
C THR A 139 30.01 -29.05 -1.25
N HIS A 140 29.54 -27.82 -1.42
CA HIS A 140 30.39 -26.68 -1.63
C HIS A 140 31.14 -26.37 -0.32
N PHE A 141 32.25 -27.07 -0.09
CA PHE A 141 33.12 -26.85 1.06
C PHE A 141 34.13 -25.75 0.73
N PRO A 142 34.16 -24.65 1.49
CA PRO A 142 35.15 -23.60 1.29
C PRO A 142 36.56 -24.20 1.50
N SER A 143 37.40 -24.20 0.47
CA SER A 143 38.79 -24.62 0.59
C SER A 143 39.66 -23.43 0.99
N LEU A 144 40.67 -23.67 1.83
CA LEU A 144 41.63 -22.65 2.22
C LEU A 144 42.64 -22.45 1.08
N VAL A 145 42.79 -21.20 0.66
CA VAL A 145 43.85 -20.76 -0.25
C VAL A 145 45.02 -20.29 0.61
N SER A 146 46.19 -20.87 0.39
CA SER A 146 47.40 -20.50 1.12
C SER A 146 47.81 -19.03 0.87
N PRO A 147 48.35 -18.33 1.88
CA PRO A 147 48.84 -16.96 1.71
C PRO A 147 49.90 -16.87 0.60
N THR A 148 49.79 -15.83 -0.22
CA THR A 148 50.79 -15.53 -1.27
C THR A 148 51.56 -14.27 -0.85
N ALA A 149 52.73 -14.00 -1.45
CA ALA A 149 53.56 -12.83 -1.12
C ALA A 149 52.80 -11.48 -1.16
N SER A 150 51.73 -11.37 -1.96
CA SER A 150 50.87 -10.18 -2.03
C SER A 150 49.68 -10.19 -1.07
N LYS A 151 49.36 -11.32 -0.44
CA LYS A 151 48.20 -11.51 0.44
C LYS A 151 48.56 -12.45 1.59
N THR A 152 48.88 -11.84 2.73
CA THR A 152 49.32 -12.52 3.96
C THR A 152 48.20 -13.24 4.73
N ALA A 153 46.93 -12.96 4.45
CA ALA A 153 45.80 -13.57 5.16
C ALA A 153 45.19 -14.78 4.42
N ALA A 154 44.93 -15.84 5.20
CA ALA A 154 44.06 -16.98 4.90
C ALA A 154 42.75 -16.62 4.17
N GLN A 155 42.58 -16.88 2.87
CA GLN A 155 41.28 -16.70 2.19
C GLN A 155 40.62 -18.04 1.90
N ARG A 156 39.29 -18.10 1.94
CA ARG A 156 38.52 -19.28 1.55
C ARG A 156 37.96 -19.08 0.16
N LYS A 157 38.14 -20.06 -0.73
CA LYS A 157 37.58 -20.04 -2.08
C LYS A 157 36.50 -21.11 -2.23
N CYS A 158 35.52 -20.71 -3.00
CA CYS A 158 34.33 -21.44 -3.39
C CYS A 158 34.58 -22.02 -4.79
N HIS A 159 34.40 -23.33 -5.01
CA HIS A 159 34.62 -24.00 -6.31
C HIS A 159 33.29 -24.32 -6.99
#